data_AF-A0A1X9YDD5-F1
#
_entry.id   AF-A0A1X9YDD5-F1
#
_cell.length_a   1.000
_cell.length_b   1.000
_cell.length_c   1.000
_cell.angle_alpha   90.00
_cell.angle_beta   90.00
_cell.angle_gamma   90.00
#
_symmetry.space_group_name_H-M   'P 1'
#
loop_
_entity.id
_entity.type
_entity.pdbx_description
1 polymer ?
#
loop_
_entity_poly.entity_id
_entity_poly.type
_entity_poly.pdbx_seq_one_letter_code
_entity_poly.pdbx_strand_id
1 'polypeptide(L)'
;MGSLQSVLEEQLASMPRIIATELVRDKLKAAGHAENEKLVDQIVDQLLGAGSDDDDGNDGDVLEFESDEEIVLEFTDADTARAQDYVDKISETIPDLIHTVAETAAVKMLRRYERDWAAWRDAADIQMDQFRFNLQARWGKGFDSLRMLIELSRDIGTDFHRRASRSRSRRRAHLNKALSHLHVRAIQIASEIMVLMENGYADGAMARWRTLHEVACVAMVLGDGGEALAERYLTHEIVEAKKGLGQYQQCHLKLGYAPFSKRSAARIEQDYADAISRYGKDFGGDYGWVAAHLGNPRPNFSNIEDAAGRAMMRSHYKMASHNVHASTKGIAYRLGSLDRHYAVIAGASNVGFVEPSQNLALSLMHITMVLMPTSWTLDKIAQLMALNKLHDRIPRALAQSERAIARDEKRIRAAAVVRRVKRARARS
;
A
#
# COMPACT_ATOMS: atom_id res chain seq x y z
N MET A 1 -7.54 -30.10 13.73
CA MET A 1 -7.07 -30.60 12.42
C MET A 1 -5.72 -29.95 12.18
N GLY A 2 -4.67 -30.77 12.06
CA GLY A 2 -3.32 -30.28 11.72
C GLY A 2 -3.29 -29.61 10.35
N SER A 3 -2.29 -28.77 10.11
CA SER A 3 -2.07 -28.21 8.78
C SER A 3 -1.67 -29.32 7.80
N LEU A 4 -1.85 -29.12 6.49
CA LEU A 4 -1.30 -30.04 5.49
C LEU A 4 0.21 -30.24 5.68
N GLN A 5 0.90 -29.19 6.15
CA GLN A 5 2.31 -29.22 6.52
C GLN A 5 2.59 -30.19 7.69
N SER A 6 1.80 -30.15 8.76
CA SER A 6 2.03 -31.04 9.91
C SER A 6 1.82 -32.50 9.55
N VAL A 7 0.86 -32.79 8.65
CA VAL A 7 0.65 -34.16 8.14
C VAL A 7 1.82 -34.60 7.26
N LEU A 8 2.33 -33.71 6.40
CA LEU A 8 3.51 -34.01 5.57
C LEU A 8 4.74 -34.30 6.44
N GLU A 9 5.00 -33.46 7.45
CA GLU A 9 6.12 -33.63 8.38
C GLU A 9 6.03 -34.95 9.16
N GLU A 10 4.84 -35.32 9.61
CA GLU A 10 4.60 -36.59 10.30
C GLU A 10 4.87 -37.80 9.38
N GLN A 11 4.48 -37.72 8.11
CA GLN A 11 4.77 -38.77 7.14
C GLN A 11 6.26 -38.84 6.79
N LEU A 12 6.93 -37.70 6.61
CA LEU A 12 8.38 -37.66 6.35
C LEU A 12 9.19 -38.22 7.53
N ALA A 13 8.75 -37.96 8.76
CA ALA A 13 9.39 -38.49 9.96
C ALA A 13 9.29 -40.03 10.08
N SER A 14 8.31 -40.66 9.41
CA SER A 14 8.15 -42.12 9.38
C SER A 14 9.03 -42.82 8.33
N MET A 15 9.59 -42.08 7.37
CA MET A 15 10.33 -42.67 6.24
C MET A 15 11.57 -43.50 6.63
N PRO A 16 12.42 -43.08 7.59
CA PRO A 16 13.58 -43.89 8.00
C PRO A 16 13.17 -45.28 8.48
N ARG A 17 12.05 -45.37 9.21
CA ARG A 17 11.50 -46.65 9.67
C ARG A 17 11.02 -47.53 8.52
N ILE A 18 10.35 -46.94 7.54
CA ILE A 18 9.86 -47.67 6.37
C ILE A 18 11.03 -48.24 5.56
N ILE A 19 12.07 -47.44 5.31
CA ILE A 19 13.26 -47.87 4.56
C ILE A 19 14.01 -48.98 5.32
N ALA A 20 14.23 -48.81 6.63
CA ALA A 20 14.85 -49.82 7.47
C ALA A 20 14.05 -51.14 7.50
N THR A 21 12.72 -51.06 7.59
CA THR A 21 11.84 -52.24 7.59
C THR A 21 11.98 -53.06 6.32
N GLU A 22 12.02 -52.41 5.15
CA GLU A 22 12.18 -53.11 3.87
C GLU A 22 13.58 -53.73 3.73
N LEU A 23 14.63 -53.04 4.17
CA LEU A 23 16.00 -53.59 4.16
C LEU A 23 16.14 -54.83 5.06
N VAL A 24 15.56 -54.77 6.27
CA VAL A 24 15.57 -55.88 7.23
C VAL A 24 14.79 -57.09 6.70
N ARG A 25 13.62 -56.88 6.09
CA ARG A 25 12.81 -57.95 5.48
C ARG A 25 13.59 -58.68 4.38
N ASP A 26 14.24 -57.94 3.50
CA ASP A 26 15.04 -58.52 2.41
C ASP A 26 16.22 -59.34 2.95
N LYS A 27 16.87 -58.86 4.01
CA LYS A 27 17.99 -59.55 4.66
C LYS A 27 17.56 -60.84 5.33
N LEU A 28 16.46 -60.82 6.09
CA LEU A 28 15.90 -62.03 6.72
C LEU A 28 15.51 -63.08 5.68
N LYS A 29 14.92 -62.64 4.56
CA LYS A 29 14.54 -63.53 3.46
C LYS A 29 15.76 -64.11 2.74
N ALA A 30 16.81 -63.32 2.53
CA ALA A 30 18.08 -63.78 1.95
C ALA A 30 18.79 -64.79 2.86
N ALA A 31 18.67 -64.64 4.18
CA ALA A 31 19.15 -65.59 5.19
C ALA A 31 18.26 -66.85 5.34
N GLY A 32 17.11 -66.92 4.67
CA GLY A 32 16.23 -68.10 4.64
C GLY A 32 15.22 -68.18 5.78
N HIS A 33 15.02 -67.10 6.55
CA HIS A 33 14.04 -67.06 7.63
C HIS A 33 12.65 -66.66 7.13
N ALA A 34 11.61 -67.17 7.81
CA ALA A 34 10.22 -66.78 7.53
C ALA A 34 9.96 -65.34 7.98
N GLU A 35 9.14 -64.61 7.22
CA GLU A 35 8.70 -63.26 7.60
C GLU A 35 7.91 -63.31 8.92
N ASN A 36 8.55 -62.84 10.01
CA ASN A 36 7.92 -62.66 11.31
C ASN A 36 7.89 -61.16 11.64
N GLU A 37 6.71 -60.54 11.61
CA GLU A 37 6.57 -59.09 11.83
C GLU A 37 7.13 -58.63 13.18
N LYS A 38 6.98 -59.42 14.24
CA LYS A 38 7.51 -59.06 15.56
C LYS A 38 9.03 -59.02 15.57
N LEU A 39 9.66 -59.94 14.84
CA LEU A 39 11.11 -60.00 14.71
C LEU A 39 11.62 -58.82 13.86
N VAL A 40 10.94 -58.51 12.75
CA VAL A 40 11.28 -57.34 11.92
C VAL A 40 11.21 -56.03 12.71
N ASP A 41 10.14 -55.81 13.48
CA ASP A 41 9.98 -54.60 14.29
C ASP A 41 11.09 -54.46 15.36
N GLN A 42 11.47 -55.57 16.01
CA GLN A 42 12.55 -55.58 17.00
C GLN A 42 13.90 -55.19 16.38
N ILE A 43 14.20 -55.73 15.20
CA ILE A 43 15.45 -55.44 14.47
C ILE A 43 15.47 -53.97 14.00
N VAL A 44 14.35 -53.47 13.50
CA VAL A 44 14.22 -52.07 13.04
C VAL A 44 14.33 -51.08 14.20
N ASP A 45 13.72 -51.37 15.36
CA ASP A 45 13.83 -50.54 16.56
C ASP A 45 15.27 -50.45 17.05
N GLN A 46 16.01 -51.56 17.03
CA GLN A 46 17.44 -51.58 17.37
C GLN A 46 18.28 -50.82 16.34
N LEU A 47 18.03 -51.02 15.04
CA LEU A 47 18.80 -50.38 13.96
C LEU A 47 18.61 -48.86 13.94
N LEU A 48 17.41 -48.36 14.24
CA LEU A 48 17.14 -46.92 14.34
C LEU A 48 17.50 -46.33 15.71
N GLY A 49 17.67 -47.17 16.73
CA GLY A 49 18.05 -46.78 18.09
C GLY A 49 19.57 -46.81 18.36
N ALA A 50 20.34 -47.60 17.61
CA ALA A 50 21.79 -47.78 17.79
C ALA A 50 22.63 -46.51 17.53
N GLY A 51 22.06 -45.45 16.96
CA GLY A 51 22.75 -44.19 16.69
C GLY A 51 22.74 -43.17 17.84
N SER A 52 22.29 -43.52 19.06
CA SER A 52 22.18 -42.57 20.18
C SER A 52 23.26 -42.68 21.26
N ASP A 53 24.13 -43.69 21.22
CA ASP A 53 25.25 -43.81 22.15
C ASP A 53 26.57 -43.76 21.38
N ASP A 54 27.46 -42.85 21.83
CA ASP A 54 28.85 -42.77 21.41
C ASP A 54 29.52 -44.17 21.52
N ASP A 55 30.26 -44.60 20.49
CA ASP A 55 31.72 -44.90 20.56
C ASP A 55 32.19 -45.96 19.54
N ASP A 56 33.35 -45.64 18.95
CA ASP A 56 34.42 -46.46 18.37
C ASP A 56 34.17 -47.81 17.64
N GLY A 57 34.66 -47.83 16.38
CA GLY A 57 35.64 -48.85 15.98
C GLY A 57 35.15 -50.04 15.14
N ASN A 58 35.30 -49.91 13.82
CA ASN A 58 35.59 -50.95 12.82
C ASN A 58 35.60 -52.41 13.30
N ASP A 59 34.46 -53.08 13.16
CA ASP A 59 34.27 -54.39 12.50
C ASP A 59 32.78 -54.47 12.14
N GLY A 60 32.44 -55.04 10.98
CA GLY A 60 31.09 -54.96 10.40
C GLY A 60 29.99 -55.26 11.41
N ASP A 61 28.99 -54.38 11.48
CA ASP A 61 27.89 -54.44 12.45
C ASP A 61 27.10 -55.75 12.28
N VAL A 62 27.54 -56.80 12.97
CA VAL A 62 26.84 -58.07 13.10
C VAL A 62 25.85 -57.91 14.24
N LEU A 63 24.58 -57.81 13.89
CA LEU A 63 23.49 -57.81 14.87
C LEU A 63 23.10 -59.27 15.16
N GLU A 64 23.35 -59.74 16.38
CA GLU A 64 22.93 -61.06 16.88
C GLU A 64 21.57 -60.94 17.60
N PHE A 65 20.60 -61.79 17.23
CA PHE A 65 19.25 -61.75 17.79
C PHE A 65 18.93 -63.00 18.61
N GLU A 66 18.39 -62.84 19.82
CA GLU A 66 17.90 -63.97 20.64
C GLU A 66 16.61 -64.55 20.02
N SER A 67 16.77 -65.63 19.26
CA SER A 67 15.70 -66.52 18.85
C SER A 67 16.15 -67.98 19.05
N ASP A 68 15.25 -68.97 19.00
CA ASP A 68 15.63 -70.39 19.10
C ASP A 68 16.55 -70.84 17.93
N GLU A 69 16.74 -69.98 16.92
CA GLU A 69 17.75 -70.04 15.85
C GLU A 69 18.69 -68.82 15.95
N GLU A 70 20.01 -69.03 15.81
CA GLU A 70 21.00 -67.95 15.75
C GLU A 70 20.87 -67.21 14.41
N ILE A 71 20.24 -66.04 14.41
CA ILE A 71 20.05 -65.22 13.21
C ILE A 71 21.16 -64.17 13.17
N VAL A 72 22.03 -64.27 12.16
CA VAL A 72 23.13 -63.34 11.91
C VAL A 72 22.80 -62.52 10.67
N LEU A 73 22.56 -61.22 10.83
CA LEU A 73 22.35 -60.29 9.71
C LEU A 73 23.53 -59.33 9.59
N GLU A 74 24.22 -59.39 8.46
CA GLU A 74 25.32 -58.48 8.13
C GLU A 74 24.83 -57.37 7.18
N PHE A 75 24.98 -56.11 7.59
CA PHE A 75 24.73 -54.94 6.77
C PHE A 75 26.04 -54.44 6.16
N THR A 76 26.05 -54.27 4.85
CA THR A 76 27.24 -53.91 4.08
C THR A 76 27.12 -52.49 3.50
N ASP A 77 28.22 -51.94 3.00
CA ASP A 77 28.22 -50.68 2.23
C ASP A 77 27.22 -50.70 1.07
N ALA A 78 26.93 -51.89 0.50
CA ALA A 78 25.95 -52.05 -0.56
C ALA A 78 24.51 -51.81 -0.07
N ASP A 79 24.21 -52.16 1.18
CA ASP A 79 22.91 -51.95 1.82
C ASP A 79 22.71 -50.47 2.20
N THR A 80 23.76 -49.82 2.66
CA THR A 80 23.78 -48.37 2.90
C THR A 80 23.61 -47.59 1.59
N ALA A 81 24.31 -47.99 0.52
CA ALA A 81 24.13 -47.40 -0.81
C ALA A 81 22.69 -47.61 -1.33
N ARG A 82 22.10 -48.77 -1.05
CA ARG A 82 20.71 -49.07 -1.40
C ARG A 82 19.71 -48.22 -0.61
N ALA A 83 19.94 -48.02 0.69
CA ALA A 83 19.14 -47.12 1.52
C ALA A 83 19.20 -45.68 0.99
N GLN A 84 20.41 -45.22 0.64
CA GLN A 84 20.63 -43.90 0.05
C GLN A 84 19.91 -43.75 -1.29
N ASP A 85 19.97 -44.76 -2.16
CA ASP A 85 19.25 -44.77 -3.44
C ASP A 85 17.71 -44.70 -3.25
N TYR A 86 17.16 -45.33 -2.21
CA TYR A 86 15.75 -45.14 -1.83
C TYR A 86 15.45 -43.71 -1.40
N VAL A 87 16.30 -43.12 -0.55
CA VAL A 87 16.17 -41.73 -0.10
C VAL A 87 16.25 -40.77 -1.28
N ASP A 88 17.19 -40.97 -2.20
CA ASP A 88 17.40 -40.12 -3.38
C ASP A 88 16.19 -40.19 -4.32
N LYS A 89 15.70 -41.39 -4.65
CA LYS A 89 14.50 -41.58 -5.48
C LYS A 89 13.24 -40.96 -4.87
N ILE A 90 13.07 -41.09 -3.55
CA ILE A 90 11.96 -40.46 -2.84
C ILE A 90 12.13 -38.93 -2.86
N SER A 91 13.35 -38.42 -2.63
CA SER A 91 13.65 -36.99 -2.65
C SER A 91 13.45 -36.36 -4.02
N GLU A 92 13.72 -37.09 -5.10
CA GLU A 92 13.47 -36.66 -6.48
C GLU A 92 11.96 -36.57 -6.81
N THR A 93 11.12 -37.41 -6.18
CA THR A 93 9.68 -37.49 -6.47
C THR A 93 8.80 -36.66 -5.53
N ILE A 94 9.28 -36.39 -4.32
CA ILE A 94 8.58 -35.56 -3.32
C ILE A 94 8.17 -34.18 -3.87
N PRO A 95 9.02 -33.41 -4.57
CA PRO A 95 8.65 -32.10 -5.09
C PRO A 95 7.41 -32.13 -6.00
N ASP A 96 7.35 -33.10 -6.92
CA ASP A 96 6.22 -33.26 -7.85
C ASP A 96 4.96 -33.73 -7.13
N LEU A 97 5.10 -34.60 -6.12
CA LEU A 97 3.99 -35.04 -5.28
C LEU A 97 3.43 -33.87 -4.45
N ILE A 98 4.29 -33.09 -3.79
CA ILE A 98 3.91 -31.88 -3.05
C ILE A 98 3.20 -30.91 -3.98
N HIS A 99 3.75 -30.67 -5.18
CA HIS A 99 3.13 -29.80 -6.17
C HIS A 99 1.70 -30.29 -6.51
N THR A 100 1.54 -31.56 -6.86
CA THR A 100 0.25 -32.15 -7.27
C THR A 100 -0.79 -32.10 -6.15
N VAL A 101 -0.38 -32.42 -4.92
CA VAL A 101 -1.26 -32.36 -3.73
C VAL A 101 -1.63 -30.92 -3.41
N ALA A 102 -0.65 -29.99 -3.45
CA ALA A 102 -0.88 -28.58 -3.21
C ALA A 102 -1.82 -27.98 -4.26
N GLU A 103 -1.66 -28.34 -5.54
CA GLU A 103 -2.54 -27.89 -6.63
C GLU A 103 -3.98 -28.38 -6.41
N THR A 104 -4.16 -29.66 -6.09
CA THR A 104 -5.49 -30.23 -5.79
C THR A 104 -6.12 -29.58 -4.55
N ALA A 105 -5.32 -29.34 -3.49
CA ALA A 105 -5.77 -28.66 -2.30
C ALA A 105 -6.16 -27.20 -2.59
N ALA A 106 -5.36 -26.49 -3.38
CA ALA A 106 -5.62 -25.12 -3.80
C ALA A 106 -6.94 -24.99 -4.56
N VAL A 107 -7.23 -25.89 -5.50
CA VAL A 107 -8.52 -25.93 -6.21
C VAL A 107 -9.70 -26.13 -5.25
N LYS A 108 -9.57 -27.05 -4.28
CA LYS A 108 -10.60 -27.28 -3.26
C LYS A 108 -10.79 -26.08 -2.34
N MET A 109 -9.69 -25.45 -1.90
CA MET A 109 -9.71 -24.25 -1.07
C MET A 109 -10.35 -23.07 -1.80
N LEU A 110 -9.99 -22.85 -3.08
CA LEU A 110 -10.56 -21.79 -3.90
C LEU A 110 -12.07 -21.98 -4.07
N ARG A 111 -12.53 -23.19 -4.44
CA ARG A 111 -13.98 -23.48 -4.55
C ARG A 111 -14.74 -23.24 -3.25
N ARG A 112 -14.10 -23.50 -2.10
CA ARG A 112 -14.67 -23.18 -0.80
C ARG A 112 -14.75 -21.67 -0.59
N TYR A 113 -13.68 -20.93 -0.86
CA TYR A 113 -13.68 -19.47 -0.78
C TYR A 113 -14.74 -18.86 -1.69
N GLU A 114 -14.88 -19.33 -2.93
CA GLU A 114 -15.91 -18.86 -3.87
C GLU A 114 -17.33 -19.11 -3.37
N ARG A 115 -17.56 -20.27 -2.75
CA ARG A 115 -18.87 -20.62 -2.15
C ARG A 115 -19.18 -19.73 -0.94
N ASP A 116 -18.21 -19.52 -0.07
CA ASP A 116 -18.36 -18.74 1.17
C ASP A 116 -18.30 -17.23 0.90
N TRP A 117 -17.77 -16.81 -0.26
CA TRP A 117 -17.51 -15.42 -0.62
C TRP A 117 -18.76 -14.54 -0.57
N ALA A 118 -19.90 -15.04 -1.06
CA ALA A 118 -21.13 -14.26 -1.05
C ALA A 118 -21.51 -13.83 0.39
N ALA A 119 -21.44 -14.74 1.35
CA ALA A 119 -21.72 -14.45 2.75
C ALA A 119 -20.67 -13.53 3.38
N TRP A 120 -19.38 -13.73 3.06
CA TRP A 120 -18.30 -12.85 3.55
C TRP A 120 -18.41 -11.43 3.02
N ARG A 121 -18.71 -11.28 1.73
CA ARG A 121 -18.94 -9.99 1.08
C ARG A 121 -20.12 -9.28 1.73
N ASP A 122 -21.27 -9.94 1.85
CA ASP A 122 -22.47 -9.33 2.42
C ASP A 122 -22.23 -8.90 3.89
N ALA A 123 -21.52 -9.72 4.68
CA ALA A 123 -21.13 -9.35 6.03
C ALA A 123 -20.16 -8.16 6.07
N ALA A 124 -19.19 -8.10 5.16
CA ALA A 124 -18.24 -6.98 5.05
C ALA A 124 -18.94 -5.68 4.63
N ASP A 125 -19.88 -5.74 3.70
CA ASP A 125 -20.66 -4.59 3.23
C ASP A 125 -21.53 -4.03 4.37
N ILE A 126 -22.24 -4.89 5.11
CA ILE A 126 -23.02 -4.48 6.29
C ILE A 126 -22.13 -3.83 7.36
N GLN A 127 -20.96 -4.41 7.62
CA GLN A 127 -20.00 -3.83 8.57
C GLN A 127 -19.53 -2.44 8.11
N MET A 128 -19.23 -2.28 6.82
CA MET A 128 -18.81 -1.00 6.25
C MET A 128 -19.94 0.04 6.31
N ASP A 129 -21.17 -0.32 5.98
CA ASP A 129 -22.32 0.59 6.03
C ASP A 129 -22.59 1.06 7.46
N GLN A 130 -22.56 0.13 8.43
CA GLN A 130 -22.70 0.48 9.84
C GLN A 130 -21.55 1.38 10.32
N PHE A 131 -20.32 1.12 9.87
CA PHE A 131 -19.17 1.96 10.15
C PHE A 131 -19.39 3.37 9.60
N ARG A 132 -19.78 3.52 8.33
CA ARG A 132 -20.04 4.81 7.68
C ARG A 132 -21.17 5.58 8.35
N PHE A 133 -22.24 4.89 8.76
CA PHE A 133 -23.33 5.51 9.52
C PHE A 133 -22.81 6.10 10.85
N ASN A 134 -22.05 5.32 11.61
CA ASN A 134 -21.47 5.77 12.87
C ASN A 134 -20.48 6.92 12.65
N LEU A 135 -19.69 6.86 11.58
CA LEU A 135 -18.75 7.89 11.21
C LEU A 135 -19.48 9.20 10.89
N GLN A 136 -20.54 9.16 10.08
CA GLN A 136 -21.37 10.32 9.76
C GLN A 136 -22.03 10.90 11.01
N ALA A 137 -22.51 10.06 11.94
CA ALA A 137 -23.07 10.54 13.21
C ALA A 137 -22.05 11.32 14.06
N ARG A 138 -20.75 10.98 13.96
CA ARG A 138 -19.67 11.64 14.73
C ARG A 138 -19.07 12.85 14.01
N TRP A 139 -18.83 12.74 12.71
CA TRP A 139 -18.06 13.72 11.91
C TRP A 139 -18.91 14.54 10.95
N GLY A 140 -20.18 14.17 10.75
CA GLY A 140 -21.05 14.69 9.69
C GLY A 140 -21.13 16.21 9.65
N LYS A 141 -21.21 16.90 10.80
CA LYS A 141 -21.23 18.38 10.82
C LYS A 141 -19.99 19.01 10.17
N GLY A 142 -18.82 18.43 10.38
CA GLY A 142 -17.56 18.87 9.76
C GLY A 142 -17.50 18.48 8.29
N PHE A 143 -17.84 17.23 7.98
CA PHE A 143 -17.85 16.71 6.60
C PHE A 143 -18.85 17.45 5.70
N ASP A 144 -20.05 17.75 6.17
CA ASP A 144 -21.04 18.52 5.41
C ASP A 144 -20.56 19.94 5.12
N SER A 145 -19.82 20.55 6.06
CA SER A 145 -19.23 21.87 5.85
C SER A 145 -18.13 21.83 4.77
N LEU A 146 -17.35 20.75 4.70
CA LEU A 146 -16.36 20.54 3.63
C LEU A 146 -17.02 20.27 2.27
N ARG A 147 -18.05 19.44 2.22
CA ARG A 147 -18.83 19.19 0.99
C ARG A 147 -19.39 20.50 0.45
N MET A 148 -19.95 21.34 1.31
CA MET A 148 -20.42 22.67 0.95
C MET A 148 -19.30 23.54 0.37
N LEU A 149 -18.10 23.50 0.95
CA LEU A 149 -16.95 24.25 0.43
C LEU A 149 -16.57 23.78 -0.98
N ILE A 150 -16.55 22.46 -1.20
CA ILE A 150 -16.25 21.86 -2.51
C ILE A 150 -17.25 22.32 -3.57
N GLU A 151 -18.55 22.26 -3.28
CA GLU A 151 -19.57 22.67 -4.24
C GLU A 151 -19.55 24.18 -4.53
N LEU A 152 -19.37 25.02 -3.51
CA LEU A 152 -19.20 26.47 -3.73
C LEU A 152 -17.96 26.79 -4.56
N SER A 153 -16.85 26.11 -4.29
CA SER A 153 -15.62 26.25 -5.08
C SER A 153 -15.84 25.78 -6.53
N ARG A 154 -16.58 24.68 -6.75
CA ARG A 154 -16.94 24.18 -8.09
C ARG A 154 -17.75 25.20 -8.88
N ASP A 155 -18.73 25.83 -8.24
CA ASP A 155 -19.56 26.86 -8.87
C ASP A 155 -18.72 28.07 -9.33
N ILE A 156 -17.80 28.54 -8.48
CA ILE A 156 -16.86 29.63 -8.81
C ILE A 156 -15.98 29.23 -10.00
N GLY A 157 -15.44 28.01 -10.00
CA GLY A 157 -14.63 27.49 -11.10
C GLY A 157 -15.41 27.41 -12.41
N THR A 158 -16.67 26.96 -12.35
CA THR A 158 -17.55 26.86 -13.52
C THR A 158 -17.83 28.23 -14.14
N ASP A 159 -18.12 29.21 -13.30
CA ASP A 159 -18.36 30.59 -13.73
C ASP A 159 -17.07 31.26 -14.28
N PHE A 160 -15.92 31.03 -13.65
CA PHE A 160 -14.62 31.42 -14.19
C PHE A 160 -14.37 30.82 -15.57
N HIS A 161 -14.51 29.49 -15.72
CA HIS A 161 -14.30 28.80 -16.99
C HIS A 161 -15.25 29.33 -18.07
N ARG A 162 -16.53 29.51 -17.76
CA ARG A 162 -17.53 30.06 -18.69
C ARG A 162 -17.14 31.45 -19.20
N ARG A 163 -16.65 32.33 -18.32
CA ARG A 163 -16.16 33.65 -18.72
C ARG A 163 -14.89 33.56 -19.57
N ALA A 164 -13.93 32.75 -19.14
CA ALA A 164 -12.67 32.57 -19.84
C ALA A 164 -12.88 32.05 -21.27
N SER A 165 -13.73 31.03 -21.44
CA SER A 165 -14.03 30.41 -22.74
C SER A 165 -14.79 31.34 -23.70
N ARG A 166 -15.51 32.33 -23.18
CA ARG A 166 -16.21 33.35 -23.99
C ARG A 166 -15.35 34.56 -24.32
N SER A 167 -14.23 34.74 -23.64
CA SER A 167 -13.33 35.87 -23.87
C SER A 167 -12.62 35.72 -25.22
N ARG A 168 -12.70 36.77 -26.06
CA ARG A 168 -11.93 36.85 -27.31
C ARG A 168 -10.50 37.39 -27.11
N SER A 169 -10.18 37.88 -25.91
CA SER A 169 -8.86 38.44 -25.61
C SER A 169 -7.82 37.34 -25.41
N ARG A 170 -6.67 37.48 -26.08
CA ARG A 170 -5.50 36.60 -25.90
C ARG A 170 -4.57 36.99 -24.74
N ARG A 171 -4.86 38.11 -24.04
CA ARG A 171 -3.96 38.66 -23.00
C ARG A 171 -3.72 37.71 -21.82
N ARG A 172 -4.66 36.80 -21.54
CA ARG A 172 -4.61 35.84 -20.43
C ARG A 172 -5.01 34.44 -20.88
N ALA A 173 -4.80 34.09 -22.15
CA ALA A 173 -5.33 32.85 -22.72
C ALA A 173 -4.70 31.61 -22.06
N HIS A 174 -3.38 31.57 -21.96
CA HIS A 174 -2.64 30.48 -21.33
C HIS A 174 -2.91 30.45 -19.83
N LEU A 175 -2.92 31.61 -19.17
CA LEU A 175 -3.20 31.70 -17.74
C LEU A 175 -4.60 31.17 -17.40
N ASN A 176 -5.62 31.64 -18.12
CA ASN A 176 -6.99 31.18 -17.88
C ASN A 176 -7.15 29.69 -18.17
N LYS A 177 -6.47 29.17 -19.21
CA LYS A 177 -6.46 27.74 -19.51
C LYS A 177 -5.81 26.96 -18.35
N ALA A 178 -4.58 27.30 -17.96
CA ALA A 178 -3.86 26.63 -16.90
C ALA A 178 -4.64 26.65 -15.57
N LEU A 179 -5.15 27.82 -15.15
CA LEU A 179 -5.92 27.96 -13.92
C LEU A 179 -7.24 27.17 -13.96
N SER A 180 -7.95 27.14 -15.09
CA SER A 180 -9.17 26.33 -15.22
C SER A 180 -8.87 24.84 -15.02
N HIS A 181 -7.82 24.33 -15.68
CA HIS A 181 -7.43 22.91 -15.56
C HIS A 181 -6.94 22.56 -14.14
N LEU A 182 -6.13 23.42 -13.53
CA LEU A 182 -5.65 23.22 -12.15
C LEU A 182 -6.79 23.23 -11.15
N HIS A 183 -7.75 24.14 -11.28
CA HIS A 183 -8.90 24.22 -10.38
C HIS A 183 -9.84 23.02 -10.53
N VAL A 184 -10.15 22.59 -11.75
CA VAL A 184 -10.93 21.35 -11.99
C VAL A 184 -10.25 20.14 -11.34
N ARG A 185 -8.93 20.02 -11.52
CA ARG A 185 -8.14 18.98 -10.87
C ARG A 185 -8.19 19.08 -9.35
N ALA A 186 -8.13 20.29 -8.78
CA ALA A 186 -8.25 20.50 -7.34
C ALA A 186 -9.61 20.07 -6.79
N ILE A 187 -10.70 20.34 -7.51
CA ILE A 187 -12.06 19.88 -7.13
C ILE A 187 -12.15 18.35 -7.15
N GLN A 188 -11.55 17.69 -8.14
CA GLN A 188 -11.49 16.22 -8.21
C GLN A 188 -10.71 15.66 -7.01
N ILE A 189 -9.51 16.17 -6.74
CA ILE A 189 -8.70 15.73 -5.60
C ILE A 189 -9.42 16.00 -4.27
N ALA A 190 -10.08 17.15 -4.11
CA ALA A 190 -10.87 17.43 -2.90
C ALA A 190 -12.01 16.41 -2.71
N SER A 191 -12.65 15.98 -3.80
CA SER A 191 -13.68 14.92 -3.76
C SER A 191 -13.06 13.56 -3.40
N GLU A 192 -11.88 13.21 -3.94
CA GLU A 192 -11.15 11.99 -3.55
C GLU A 192 -10.80 11.99 -2.05
N ILE A 193 -10.33 13.12 -1.52
CA ILE A 193 -10.02 13.28 -0.08
C ILE A 193 -11.30 13.03 0.74
N MET A 194 -12.44 13.61 0.33
CA MET A 194 -13.73 13.39 1.01
C MET A 194 -14.12 11.90 1.01
N VAL A 195 -14.05 11.22 -0.14
CA VAL A 195 -14.35 9.78 -0.23
C VAL A 195 -13.48 8.97 0.73
N LEU A 196 -12.18 9.26 0.79
CA LEU A 196 -11.26 8.57 1.70
C LEU A 196 -11.63 8.82 3.17
N MET A 197 -11.93 10.06 3.54
CA MET A 197 -12.33 10.38 4.92
C MET A 197 -13.67 9.73 5.30
N GLU A 198 -14.65 9.74 4.40
CA GLU A 198 -15.98 9.15 4.62
C GLU A 198 -15.96 7.62 4.72
N ASN A 199 -14.87 6.98 4.26
CA ASN A 199 -14.65 5.55 4.38
C ASN A 199 -13.58 5.19 5.42
N GLY A 200 -13.14 6.15 6.25
CA GLY A 200 -12.27 5.87 7.39
C GLY A 200 -10.76 5.89 7.12
N TYR A 201 -10.32 6.45 6.00
CA TYR A 201 -8.93 6.41 5.53
C TYR A 201 -8.23 7.77 5.65
N ALA A 202 -7.98 8.22 6.88
CA ALA A 202 -7.36 9.51 7.19
C ALA A 202 -5.94 9.68 6.58
N ASP A 203 -5.09 8.65 6.67
CA ASP A 203 -3.73 8.72 6.13
C ASP A 203 -3.72 8.83 4.59
N GLY A 204 -4.63 8.09 3.92
CA GLY A 204 -4.84 8.21 2.48
C GLY A 204 -5.37 9.59 2.08
N ALA A 205 -6.32 10.13 2.85
CA ALA A 205 -6.84 11.48 2.66
C ALA A 205 -5.71 12.54 2.78
N MET A 206 -4.84 12.42 3.77
CA MET A 206 -3.70 13.32 3.96
C MET A 206 -2.68 13.20 2.81
N ALA A 207 -2.44 11.99 2.30
CA ALA A 207 -1.61 11.77 1.12
C ALA A 207 -2.17 12.45 -0.13
N ARG A 208 -3.50 12.45 -0.32
CA ARG A 208 -4.16 13.16 -1.43
C ARG A 208 -4.17 14.66 -1.24
N TRP A 209 -4.29 15.16 -0.01
CA TRP A 209 -4.14 16.58 0.29
C TRP A 209 -2.78 17.12 -0.19
N ARG A 210 -1.70 16.35 -0.07
CA ARG A 210 -0.37 16.76 -0.58
C ARG A 210 -0.42 17.19 -2.05
N THR A 211 -1.11 16.41 -2.89
CA THR A 211 -1.31 16.74 -4.31
C THR A 211 -2.21 17.96 -4.49
N LEU A 212 -3.26 18.12 -3.69
CA LEU A 212 -4.09 19.33 -3.70
C LEU A 212 -3.26 20.58 -3.36
N HIS A 213 -2.36 20.48 -2.38
CA HIS A 213 -1.46 21.56 -1.99
C HIS A 213 -0.47 21.93 -3.09
N GLU A 214 0.13 20.94 -3.75
CA GLU A 214 1.00 21.17 -4.92
C GLU A 214 0.26 21.92 -6.03
N VAL A 215 -0.94 21.45 -6.38
CA VAL A 215 -1.80 22.07 -7.40
C VAL A 215 -2.18 23.50 -7.01
N ALA A 216 -2.49 23.75 -5.74
CA ALA A 216 -2.79 25.09 -5.24
C ALA A 216 -1.58 26.03 -5.31
N CYS A 217 -0.39 25.59 -4.89
CA CYS A 217 0.84 26.39 -4.96
C CYS A 217 1.19 26.76 -6.41
N VAL A 218 1.10 25.80 -7.34
CA VAL A 218 1.32 26.07 -8.77
C VAL A 218 0.32 27.10 -9.29
N ALA A 219 -0.96 26.94 -8.99
CA ALA A 219 -1.99 27.88 -9.43
C ALA A 219 -1.74 29.30 -8.88
N MET A 220 -1.33 29.42 -7.62
CA MET A 220 -0.97 30.72 -7.01
C MET A 220 0.21 31.36 -7.74
N VAL A 221 1.31 30.63 -7.95
CA VAL A 221 2.49 31.14 -8.68
C VAL A 221 2.15 31.56 -10.10
N LEU A 222 1.29 30.81 -10.80
CA LEU A 222 0.81 31.21 -12.14
C LEU A 222 -0.07 32.46 -12.09
N GLY A 223 -0.94 32.57 -11.08
CA GLY A 223 -1.77 33.74 -10.84
C GLY A 223 -0.95 35.02 -10.72
N ASP A 224 0.16 34.95 -9.99
CA ASP A 224 1.08 36.07 -9.75
C ASP A 224 2.03 36.32 -10.95
N GLY A 225 2.52 35.25 -11.58
CA GLY A 225 3.48 35.31 -12.69
C GLY A 225 2.88 35.63 -14.06
N GLY A 226 1.55 35.53 -14.21
CA GLY A 226 0.84 36.02 -15.39
C GLY A 226 0.94 35.12 -16.63
N GLU A 227 0.62 35.70 -17.79
CA GLU A 227 0.45 34.98 -19.07
C GLU A 227 1.72 34.29 -19.56
N ALA A 228 2.87 34.96 -19.53
CA ALA A 228 4.13 34.41 -20.02
C ALA A 228 4.62 33.21 -19.19
N LEU A 229 4.41 33.24 -17.88
CA LEU A 229 4.73 32.10 -17.01
C LEU A 229 3.77 30.93 -17.25
N ALA A 230 2.48 31.22 -17.45
CA ALA A 230 1.49 30.21 -17.78
C ALA A 230 1.74 29.54 -19.14
N GLU A 231 2.21 30.28 -20.14
CA GLU A 231 2.65 29.70 -21.41
C GLU A 231 3.80 28.72 -21.19
N ARG A 232 4.85 29.14 -20.46
CA ARG A 232 5.98 28.26 -20.10
C ARG A 232 5.51 26.99 -19.38
N TYR A 233 4.61 27.12 -18.42
CA TYR A 233 4.04 25.99 -17.68
C TYR A 233 3.31 25.01 -18.61
N LEU A 234 2.46 25.50 -19.52
CA LEU A 234 1.74 24.64 -20.46
C LEU A 234 2.68 23.98 -21.48
N THR A 235 3.71 24.69 -21.96
CA THR A 235 4.70 24.12 -22.89
C THR A 235 5.60 23.06 -22.22
N HIS A 236 5.71 23.06 -20.89
CA HIS A 236 6.60 22.15 -20.17
C HIS A 236 6.18 20.68 -20.26
N GLU A 237 4.96 20.39 -20.72
CA GLU A 237 4.52 19.02 -21.09
C GLU A 237 5.49 18.34 -22.08
N ILE A 238 6.16 19.10 -22.95
CA ILE A 238 7.19 18.60 -23.87
C ILE A 238 8.38 17.96 -23.11
N VAL A 239 8.78 18.56 -21.98
CA VAL A 239 9.88 18.03 -21.14
C VAL A 239 9.46 16.71 -20.49
N GLU A 240 8.22 16.63 -20.01
CA GLU A 240 7.66 15.42 -19.43
C GLU A 240 7.50 14.30 -20.48
N ALA A 241 7.04 14.63 -21.69
CA ALA A 241 6.97 13.70 -22.81
C ALA A 241 8.36 13.13 -23.17
N LYS A 242 9.39 13.97 -23.19
CA LYS A 242 10.77 13.55 -23.45
C LYS A 242 11.31 12.60 -22.37
N LYS A 243 11.07 12.89 -21.09
CA LYS A 243 11.44 11.98 -19.99
C LYS A 243 10.68 10.65 -20.06
N GLY A 244 9.38 10.71 -20.31
CA GLY A 244 8.53 9.53 -20.46
C GLY A 244 8.98 8.62 -21.59
N LEU A 245 9.37 9.19 -22.75
CA LEU A 245 9.96 8.43 -23.85
C LEU A 245 11.24 7.70 -23.42
N GLY A 246 12.14 8.40 -22.71
CA GLY A 246 13.39 7.81 -22.23
C GLY A 246 13.16 6.65 -21.25
N GLN A 247 12.22 6.81 -20.31
CA GLN A 247 11.85 5.74 -19.37
C GLN A 247 11.22 4.55 -20.10
N TYR A 248 10.28 4.80 -21.03
CA TYR A 248 9.65 3.75 -21.81
C TYR A 248 10.67 2.93 -22.60
N GLN A 249 11.62 3.60 -23.27
CA GLN A 249 12.69 2.94 -24.02
C GLN A 249 13.56 2.03 -23.14
N GLN A 250 13.72 2.33 -21.85
CA GLN A 250 14.50 1.51 -20.92
C GLN A 250 13.75 0.26 -20.45
N CYS A 251 12.43 0.31 -20.33
CA CYS A 251 11.65 -0.75 -19.68
C CYS A 251 10.77 -1.59 -20.63
N HIS A 252 10.44 -1.12 -21.84
CA HIS A 252 9.40 -1.75 -22.67
C HIS A 252 9.69 -3.23 -22.98
N LEU A 253 10.95 -3.61 -23.28
CA LEU A 253 11.31 -5.00 -23.53
C LEU A 253 11.06 -5.90 -22.31
N LYS A 254 11.41 -5.41 -21.12
CA LYS A 254 11.21 -6.15 -19.85
C LYS A 254 9.74 -6.28 -19.49
N LEU A 255 8.90 -5.34 -19.90
CA LEU A 255 7.45 -5.34 -19.68
C LEU A 255 6.68 -6.10 -20.77
N GLY A 256 7.36 -6.62 -21.81
CA GLY A 256 6.72 -7.28 -22.94
C GLY A 256 5.94 -6.32 -23.85
N TYR A 257 6.26 -5.02 -23.82
CA TYR A 257 5.59 -3.99 -24.62
C TYR A 257 6.31 -3.73 -25.95
N ALA A 258 5.52 -3.40 -26.97
CA ALA A 258 6.03 -3.03 -28.29
C ALA A 258 6.95 -1.79 -28.23
N PRO A 259 7.97 -1.69 -29.10
CA PRO A 259 8.84 -0.52 -29.14
C PRO A 259 8.05 0.75 -29.49
N PHE A 260 8.49 1.89 -28.96
CA PHE A 260 7.87 3.18 -29.27
C PHE A 260 8.08 3.54 -30.74
N SER A 261 7.10 4.19 -31.36
CA SER A 261 7.18 4.57 -32.78
C SER A 261 8.35 5.52 -33.04
N LYS A 262 9.23 5.17 -33.99
CA LYS A 262 10.39 6.00 -34.38
C LYS A 262 9.99 7.41 -34.82
N ARG A 263 8.88 7.54 -35.55
CA ARG A 263 8.36 8.84 -36.01
C ARG A 263 7.87 9.68 -34.84
N SER A 264 7.13 9.08 -33.90
CA SER A 264 6.66 9.79 -32.71
C SER A 264 7.81 10.20 -31.80
N ALA A 265 8.82 9.32 -31.63
CA ALA A 265 10.02 9.64 -30.88
C ALA A 265 10.76 10.84 -31.49
N ALA A 266 11.02 10.82 -32.80
CA ALA A 266 11.69 11.93 -33.49
C ALA A 266 10.95 13.26 -33.33
N ARG A 267 9.61 13.25 -33.33
CA ARG A 267 8.81 14.45 -33.05
C ARG A 267 9.04 14.96 -31.63
N ILE A 268 8.99 14.08 -30.62
CA ILE A 268 9.24 14.46 -29.21
C ILE A 268 10.65 15.06 -29.05
N GLU A 269 11.67 14.48 -29.70
CA GLU A 269 13.03 15.02 -29.67
C GLU A 269 13.11 16.41 -30.29
N GLN A 270 12.45 16.62 -31.44
CA GLN A 270 12.42 17.91 -32.12
C GLN A 270 11.69 18.96 -31.28
N ASP A 271 10.50 18.65 -30.79
CA ASP A 271 9.70 19.55 -29.95
C ASP A 271 10.49 19.95 -28.69
N TYR A 272 11.23 19.00 -28.09
CA TYR A 272 12.12 19.26 -26.95
C TYR A 272 13.28 20.18 -27.33
N ALA A 273 13.98 19.92 -28.44
CA ALA A 273 15.08 20.76 -28.90
C ALA A 273 14.62 22.21 -29.16
N ASP A 274 13.44 22.38 -29.79
CA ASP A 274 12.84 23.69 -30.05
C ASP A 274 12.46 24.40 -28.75
N ALA A 275 11.89 23.68 -27.78
CA ALA A 275 11.56 24.24 -26.47
C ALA A 275 12.80 24.70 -25.68
N ILE A 276 13.89 23.93 -25.71
CA ILE A 276 15.17 24.30 -25.07
C ILE A 276 15.81 25.50 -25.77
N SER A 277 15.77 25.55 -27.10
CA SER A 277 16.23 26.71 -27.87
C SER A 277 15.46 27.99 -27.48
N ARG A 278 14.13 27.88 -27.31
CA ARG A 278 13.26 29.00 -26.96
C ARG A 278 13.41 29.46 -25.51
N TYR A 279 13.46 28.54 -24.55
CA TYR A 279 13.36 28.86 -23.11
C TYR A 279 14.65 28.73 -22.32
N GLY A 280 15.70 28.18 -22.95
CA GLY A 280 17.00 27.93 -22.35
C GLY A 280 17.11 26.55 -21.69
N LYS A 281 18.35 26.13 -21.43
CA LYS A 281 18.70 24.81 -20.87
C LYS A 281 17.97 24.47 -19.56
N ASP A 282 17.73 25.47 -18.71
CA ASP A 282 17.14 25.28 -17.38
C ASP A 282 15.67 24.85 -17.48
N PHE A 283 15.01 25.12 -18.60
CA PHE A 283 13.64 24.68 -18.88
C PHE A 283 13.50 23.16 -18.88
N GLY A 284 14.56 22.42 -19.21
CA GLY A 284 14.57 20.95 -19.26
C GLY A 284 14.52 20.24 -17.90
N GLY A 285 14.63 20.98 -16.79
CA GLY A 285 14.50 20.42 -15.44
C GLY A 285 13.05 20.09 -15.04
N ASP A 286 12.86 19.32 -13.96
CA ASP A 286 11.53 18.92 -13.42
C ASP A 286 10.57 20.08 -13.19
N TYR A 287 11.08 21.24 -12.77
CA TYR A 287 10.30 22.46 -12.59
C TYR A 287 10.82 23.60 -13.47
N GLY A 288 11.45 23.28 -14.60
CA GLY A 288 12.16 24.25 -15.44
C GLY A 288 11.28 25.40 -15.97
N TRP A 289 9.95 25.20 -16.03
CA TRP A 289 9.00 26.24 -16.41
C TRP A 289 9.03 27.48 -15.49
N VAL A 290 9.39 27.31 -14.22
CA VAL A 290 9.43 28.41 -13.22
C VAL A 290 10.85 28.96 -13.01
N ALA A 291 11.88 28.32 -13.57
CA ALA A 291 13.29 28.61 -13.28
C ALA A 291 13.63 30.10 -13.47
N ALA A 292 13.26 30.66 -14.63
CA ALA A 292 13.50 32.06 -14.95
C ALA A 292 12.72 33.03 -14.05
N HIS A 293 11.51 32.65 -13.63
CA HIS A 293 10.68 33.49 -12.75
C HIS A 293 11.23 33.55 -11.32
N LEU A 294 11.83 32.46 -10.84
CA LEU A 294 12.44 32.39 -9.50
C LEU A 294 13.92 32.80 -9.48
N GLY A 295 14.54 33.03 -10.64
CA GLY A 295 15.99 33.25 -10.73
C GLY A 295 16.81 32.04 -10.23
N ASN A 296 16.26 30.83 -10.34
CA ASN A 296 16.90 29.59 -9.88
C ASN A 296 16.96 28.58 -11.04
N PRO A 297 18.16 28.12 -11.47
CA PRO A 297 18.31 27.21 -12.60
C PRO A 297 17.84 25.77 -12.32
N ARG A 298 17.71 25.39 -11.04
CA ARG A 298 17.23 24.06 -10.63
C ARG A 298 16.16 24.19 -9.54
N PRO A 299 14.99 24.74 -9.88
CA PRO A 299 13.91 24.89 -8.92
C PRO A 299 13.40 23.52 -8.48
N ASN A 300 12.99 23.45 -7.22
CA ASN A 300 12.26 22.31 -6.66
C ASN A 300 10.93 22.78 -6.07
N PHE A 301 10.10 21.84 -5.62
CA PHE A 301 8.78 22.18 -5.07
C PHE A 301 8.85 23.11 -3.84
N SER A 302 9.94 23.10 -3.05
CA SER A 302 10.13 24.10 -1.98
C SER A 302 10.20 25.51 -2.50
N ASN A 303 10.90 25.74 -3.60
CA ASN A 303 10.96 27.07 -4.18
C ASN A 303 9.60 27.53 -4.69
N ILE A 304 8.77 26.62 -5.23
CA ILE A 304 7.39 26.92 -5.65
C ILE A 304 6.49 27.20 -4.45
N GLU A 305 6.61 26.41 -3.38
CA GLU A 305 5.84 26.61 -2.15
C GLU A 305 6.18 27.96 -1.49
N ASP A 306 7.47 28.32 -1.47
CA ASP A 306 7.94 29.61 -0.97
C ASP A 306 7.43 30.77 -1.84
N ALA A 307 7.51 30.64 -3.17
CA ALA A 307 6.98 31.63 -4.11
C ALA A 307 5.46 31.80 -4.01
N ALA A 308 4.72 30.74 -3.64
CA ALA A 308 3.29 30.81 -3.34
C ALA A 308 2.98 31.41 -1.95
N GLY A 309 3.99 31.79 -1.15
CA GLY A 309 3.81 32.28 0.21
C GLY A 309 3.32 31.20 1.18
N ARG A 310 3.69 29.93 0.94
CA ARG A 310 3.23 28.75 1.70
C ARG A 310 4.33 27.97 2.41
N ALA A 311 5.52 28.55 2.56
CA ALA A 311 6.67 27.94 3.24
C ALA A 311 6.32 27.29 4.60
N MET A 312 5.40 27.89 5.37
CA MET A 312 4.97 27.34 6.67
C MET A 312 4.23 26.00 6.58
N MET A 313 3.72 25.62 5.41
CA MET A 313 3.04 24.33 5.19
C MET A 313 4.02 23.17 4.96
N ARG A 314 5.32 23.45 4.83
CA ARG A 314 6.38 22.45 4.59
C ARG A 314 6.39 21.32 5.61
N SER A 315 6.10 21.61 6.88
CA SER A 315 6.02 20.61 7.96
C SER A 315 4.88 19.63 7.71
N HIS A 316 3.69 20.14 7.40
CA HIS A 316 2.51 19.35 7.05
C HIS A 316 2.73 18.55 5.76
N TYR A 317 3.34 19.16 4.74
CA TYR A 317 3.69 18.50 3.49
C TYR A 317 4.63 17.31 3.72
N LYS A 318 5.72 17.50 4.47
CA LYS A 318 6.65 16.40 4.81
C LYS A 318 5.96 15.29 5.60
N MET A 319 5.11 15.66 6.57
CA MET A 319 4.30 14.70 7.33
C MET A 319 3.42 13.85 6.40
N ALA A 320 2.71 14.47 5.46
CA ALA A 320 1.89 13.76 4.47
C ALA A 320 2.73 12.80 3.59
N SER A 321 3.95 13.18 3.23
CA SER A 321 4.84 12.34 2.42
C SER A 321 5.31 11.07 3.14
N HIS A 322 5.45 11.10 4.47
CA HIS A 322 5.89 9.93 5.24
C HIS A 322 4.95 8.72 5.12
N ASN A 323 3.65 8.98 4.95
CA ASN A 323 2.62 7.94 4.79
C ASN A 323 2.50 7.42 3.36
N VAL A 324 3.18 8.06 2.40
CA VAL A 324 3.19 7.67 0.98
C VAL A 324 4.40 6.80 0.66
N HIS A 325 5.55 7.14 1.24
CA HIS A 325 6.77 6.36 1.07
C HIS A 325 6.84 5.21 2.07
N ALA A 326 7.39 4.06 1.66
CA ALA A 326 7.71 2.92 2.54
C ALA A 326 8.88 3.24 3.50
N SER A 327 8.78 4.36 4.20
CA SER A 327 9.74 4.84 5.19
C SER A 327 9.33 4.37 6.57
N THR A 328 10.30 4.24 7.48
CA THR A 328 10.07 3.87 8.88
C THR A 328 9.08 4.81 9.59
N LYS A 329 9.01 6.07 9.18
CA LYS A 329 8.05 7.04 9.71
C LYS A 329 6.59 6.73 9.33
N GLY A 330 6.34 6.13 8.16
CA GLY A 330 4.99 5.67 7.78
C GLY A 330 4.53 4.43 8.56
N ILE A 331 5.45 3.73 9.23
CA ILE A 331 5.13 2.68 10.21
C ILE A 331 4.92 3.31 11.59
N ALA A 332 5.80 4.24 11.96
CA ALA A 332 5.81 4.84 13.29
C ALA A 332 4.65 5.81 13.56
N TYR A 333 4.13 6.52 12.55
CA TYR A 333 3.07 7.52 12.72
C TYR A 333 1.85 7.23 11.84
N ARG A 334 0.67 7.09 12.45
CA ARG A 334 -0.61 6.84 11.76
C ARG A 334 -1.70 7.75 12.29
N LEU A 335 -2.31 8.54 11.40
CA LEU A 335 -3.44 9.42 11.75
C LEU A 335 -4.67 8.60 12.17
N GLY A 336 -4.86 7.42 11.57
CA GLY A 336 -5.94 6.50 11.93
C GLY A 336 -5.86 5.92 13.37
N SER A 337 -4.89 6.30 14.20
CA SER A 337 -4.76 5.81 15.58
C SER A 337 -4.74 6.95 16.59
N LEU A 338 -5.39 6.74 17.75
CA LEU A 338 -5.34 7.68 18.87
C LEU A 338 -3.99 7.66 19.61
N ASP A 339 -3.35 6.49 19.72
CA ASP A 339 -2.01 6.38 20.34
C ASP A 339 -0.89 6.80 19.37
N ARG A 340 -1.24 6.97 18.07
CA ARG A 340 -0.43 7.46 16.94
C ARG A 340 0.90 6.73 16.67
N HIS A 341 1.37 5.87 17.56
CA HIS A 341 2.67 5.18 17.50
C HIS A 341 2.53 3.68 17.25
N TYR A 342 3.16 3.18 16.19
CA TYR A 342 3.24 1.74 15.84
C TYR A 342 1.89 1.00 15.83
N ALA A 343 0.80 1.71 15.59
CA ALA A 343 -0.52 1.11 15.55
C ALA A 343 -0.67 0.26 14.29
N VAL A 344 -1.01 -1.02 14.48
CA VAL A 344 -1.30 -1.94 13.37
C VAL A 344 -2.78 -1.80 13.02
N ILE A 345 -3.06 -0.98 12.00
CA ILE A 345 -4.41 -0.76 11.47
C ILE A 345 -4.43 -1.23 10.03
N ALA A 346 -5.21 -2.28 9.76
CA ALA A 346 -5.37 -2.87 8.43
C ALA A 346 -6.59 -2.35 7.67
N GLY A 347 -7.50 -1.61 8.33
CA GLY A 347 -8.78 -1.18 7.75
C GLY A 347 -9.19 0.25 8.14
N ALA A 348 -10.46 0.56 7.93
CA ALA A 348 -11.05 1.86 8.23
C ALA A 348 -10.95 2.21 9.73
N SER A 349 -10.69 3.48 10.03
CA SER A 349 -10.64 4.03 11.38
C SER A 349 -11.56 5.24 11.52
N ASN A 350 -12.06 5.51 12.73
CA ASN A 350 -12.96 6.63 13.00
C ASN A 350 -12.25 7.90 13.53
N VAL A 351 -10.93 7.98 13.43
CA VAL A 351 -10.11 9.12 13.90
C VAL A 351 -9.11 9.62 12.84
N GLY A 352 -8.51 10.78 13.09
CA GLY A 352 -7.42 11.33 12.26
C GLY A 352 -7.86 12.28 11.15
N PHE A 353 -9.12 12.72 11.13
CA PHE A 353 -9.65 13.52 10.02
C PHE A 353 -9.42 15.02 10.15
N VAL A 354 -8.90 15.52 11.27
CA VAL A 354 -8.76 16.96 11.51
C VAL A 354 -7.75 17.57 10.55
N GLU A 355 -6.54 17.03 10.50
CA GLU A 355 -5.45 17.49 9.65
C GLU A 355 -5.81 17.45 8.14
N PRO A 356 -6.23 16.32 7.54
CA PRO A 356 -6.57 16.29 6.12
C PRO A 356 -7.73 17.24 5.77
N SER A 357 -8.71 17.40 6.67
CA SER A 357 -9.85 18.28 6.44
C SER A 357 -9.50 19.76 6.47
N GLN A 358 -8.76 20.22 7.49
CA GLN A 358 -8.37 21.63 7.62
C GLN A 358 -7.48 22.03 6.44
N ASN A 359 -6.56 21.14 6.08
CA ASN A 359 -5.64 21.37 4.99
C ASN A 359 -6.34 21.34 3.62
N LEU A 360 -7.33 20.46 3.41
CA LEU A 360 -8.23 20.51 2.24
C LEU A 360 -8.90 21.87 2.16
N ALA A 361 -9.55 22.31 3.24
CA ALA A 361 -10.29 23.57 3.25
C ALA A 361 -9.39 24.76 2.89
N LEU A 362 -8.18 24.81 3.46
CA LEU A 362 -7.20 25.84 3.21
C LEU A 362 -6.72 25.86 1.74
N SER A 363 -6.22 24.72 1.24
CA SER A 363 -5.68 24.64 -0.12
C SER A 363 -6.76 24.88 -1.17
N LEU A 364 -7.98 24.37 -0.95
CA LEU A 364 -9.11 24.55 -1.87
C LEU A 364 -9.60 26.01 -1.89
N MET A 365 -9.66 26.67 -0.73
CA MET A 365 -10.00 28.09 -0.66
C MET A 365 -8.97 28.92 -1.44
N HIS A 366 -7.67 28.67 -1.24
CA HIS A 366 -6.61 29.42 -1.91
C HIS A 366 -6.66 29.29 -3.44
N ILE A 367 -6.74 28.07 -3.97
CA ILE A 367 -6.82 27.91 -5.44
C ILE A 367 -8.10 28.51 -6.01
N THR A 368 -9.21 28.46 -5.26
CA THR A 368 -10.47 29.09 -5.68
C THR A 368 -10.35 30.61 -5.72
N MET A 369 -9.65 31.22 -4.75
CA MET A 369 -9.43 32.67 -4.71
C MET A 369 -8.62 33.18 -5.91
N VAL A 370 -7.69 32.39 -6.46
CA VAL A 370 -6.92 32.76 -7.66
C VAL A 370 -7.83 32.97 -8.89
N LEU A 371 -9.02 32.35 -8.90
CA LEU A 371 -9.98 32.49 -9.99
C LEU A 371 -10.89 33.72 -9.86
N MET A 372 -10.89 34.38 -8.69
CA MET A 372 -11.75 35.54 -8.47
C MET A 372 -11.30 36.70 -9.38
N PRO A 373 -12.23 37.32 -10.12
CA PRO A 373 -11.88 38.44 -10.99
C PRO A 373 -11.49 39.68 -10.17
N THR A 374 -10.63 40.52 -10.73
CA THR A 374 -10.20 41.78 -10.10
C THR A 374 -11.31 42.83 -10.01
N SER A 375 -12.38 42.69 -10.80
CA SER A 375 -13.58 43.51 -10.66
C SER A 375 -14.47 42.99 -9.52
N TRP A 376 -14.37 43.65 -8.37
CA TRP A 376 -15.16 43.33 -7.19
C TRP A 376 -16.59 43.85 -7.34
N THR A 377 -17.57 42.96 -7.12
CA THR A 377 -18.99 43.29 -6.92
C THR A 377 -19.37 42.90 -5.50
N LEU A 378 -20.48 43.45 -4.98
CA LEU A 378 -20.98 43.08 -3.65
C LEU A 378 -21.18 41.55 -3.54
N ASP A 379 -21.74 40.92 -4.57
CA ASP A 379 -21.96 39.46 -4.60
C ASP A 379 -20.65 38.67 -4.48
N LYS A 380 -19.58 39.10 -5.16
CA LYS A 380 -18.26 38.44 -5.09
C LYS A 380 -17.61 38.62 -3.72
N ILE A 381 -17.76 39.80 -3.13
CA ILE A 381 -17.29 40.06 -1.76
C ILE A 381 -18.06 39.17 -0.78
N ALA A 382 -19.39 39.10 -0.91
CA ALA A 382 -20.22 38.23 -0.08
C ALA A 382 -19.85 36.75 -0.25
N GLN A 383 -19.59 36.30 -1.47
CA GLN A 383 -19.13 34.93 -1.76
C GLN A 383 -17.77 34.64 -1.10
N LEU A 384 -16.80 35.56 -1.19
CA LEU A 384 -15.51 35.43 -0.51
C LEU A 384 -15.67 35.38 1.02
N MET A 385 -16.52 36.25 1.58
CA MET A 385 -16.81 36.23 3.02
C MET A 385 -17.50 34.94 3.45
N ALA A 386 -18.38 34.38 2.63
CA ALA A 386 -19.02 33.09 2.88
C ALA A 386 -18.00 31.94 2.89
N LEU A 387 -17.09 31.89 1.91
CA LEU A 387 -16.00 30.92 1.86
C LEU A 387 -15.12 31.02 3.11
N ASN A 388 -14.75 32.23 3.54
CA ASN A 388 -13.90 32.44 4.71
C ASN A 388 -14.62 32.00 6.01
N LYS A 389 -15.91 32.33 6.16
CA LYS A 389 -16.73 31.84 7.29
C LYS A 389 -16.82 30.33 7.33
N LEU A 390 -16.91 29.68 6.17
CA LEU A 390 -16.96 28.23 6.07
C LEU A 390 -15.61 27.60 6.44
N HIS A 391 -14.52 28.16 5.91
CA HIS A 391 -13.15 27.81 6.27
C HIS A 391 -12.93 27.89 7.80
N ASP A 392 -13.40 28.95 8.48
CA ASP A 392 -13.23 29.09 9.94
C ASP A 392 -14.10 28.12 10.76
N ARG A 393 -15.26 27.72 10.23
CA ARG A 393 -16.19 26.81 10.90
C ARG A 393 -15.71 25.36 10.86
N ILE A 394 -15.11 24.93 9.76
CA ILE A 394 -14.69 23.53 9.52
C ILE A 394 -13.74 23.02 10.62
N PRO A 395 -12.59 23.67 10.92
CA PRO A 395 -11.66 23.25 11.98
C PRO A 395 -12.34 23.06 13.33
N ARG A 396 -13.26 23.97 13.69
CA ARG A 396 -13.95 23.96 14.99
C ARG A 396 -14.89 22.76 15.11
N ALA A 397 -15.67 22.49 14.08
CA ALA A 397 -16.59 21.35 14.06
C ALA A 397 -15.83 20.02 14.18
N LEU A 398 -14.72 19.88 13.46
CA LEU A 398 -13.90 18.66 13.45
C LEU A 398 -13.16 18.45 14.77
N ALA A 399 -12.55 19.51 15.33
CA ALA A 399 -11.88 19.43 16.62
C ALA A 399 -12.85 19.07 17.76
N GLN A 400 -14.12 19.52 17.67
CA GLN A 400 -15.15 19.11 18.62
C GLN A 400 -15.43 17.61 18.54
N SER A 401 -15.56 17.06 17.32
CA SER A 401 -15.75 15.62 17.09
C SER A 401 -14.57 14.80 17.59
N GLU A 402 -13.33 15.19 17.28
CA GLU A 402 -12.13 14.50 17.74
C GLU A 402 -12.04 14.45 19.26
N ARG A 403 -12.27 15.59 19.94
CA ARG A 403 -12.27 15.66 21.41
C ARG A 403 -13.40 14.82 22.03
N ALA A 404 -14.54 14.71 21.38
CA ALA A 404 -15.62 13.85 21.84
C ALA A 404 -15.20 12.37 21.78
N ILE A 405 -14.61 11.95 20.65
CA ILE A 405 -14.14 10.57 20.46
C ILE A 405 -13.02 10.23 21.46
N ALA A 406 -12.04 11.10 21.65
CA ALA A 406 -10.96 10.87 22.61
C ALA A 406 -11.47 10.71 24.05
N ARG A 407 -12.52 11.46 24.44
CA ARG A 407 -13.16 11.32 25.76
C ARG A 407 -13.92 9.99 25.89
N ASP A 408 -14.65 9.59 24.86
CA ASP A 408 -15.38 8.33 24.85
C ASP A 408 -14.40 7.13 24.91
N GLU A 409 -13.31 7.16 24.14
CA GLU A 409 -12.26 6.13 24.18
C GLU A 409 -11.63 6.01 25.57
N LYS A 410 -11.29 7.14 26.21
CA LYS A 410 -10.72 7.13 27.56
C LYS A 410 -11.68 6.47 28.57
N ARG A 411 -12.98 6.71 28.45
CA ARG A 411 -14.02 6.09 29.30
C ARG A 411 -14.10 4.59 29.06
N ILE A 412 -14.08 4.16 27.80
CA ILE A 412 -14.13 2.74 27.41
C ILE A 412 -12.90 1.99 27.94
N ARG A 413 -11.69 2.54 27.74
CA ARG A 413 -10.44 1.96 28.26
C ARG A 413 -10.46 1.84 29.78
N ALA A 414 -10.88 2.88 30.49
CA ALA A 414 -10.99 2.85 31.95
C ALA A 414 -11.97 1.76 32.43
N ALA A 415 -13.14 1.64 31.80
CA ALA A 415 -14.12 0.62 32.13
C ALA A 415 -13.60 -0.81 31.85
N ALA A 416 -12.83 -1.01 30.78
CA ALA A 416 -12.23 -2.29 30.44
C ALA A 416 -11.19 -2.74 31.49
N VAL A 417 -10.35 -1.81 31.96
CA VAL A 417 -9.38 -2.08 33.05
C VAL A 417 -10.11 -2.52 34.33
N VAL A 418 -11.16 -1.80 34.73
CA VAL A 418 -11.96 -2.16 35.91
C VAL A 418 -12.57 -3.56 35.76
N ARG A 419 -13.12 -3.89 34.59
CA ARG A 419 -13.67 -5.23 34.31
C ARG A 419 -12.61 -6.31 34.39
N ARG A 420 -11.40 -6.06 33.87
CA ARG A 420 -10.27 -7.00 33.91
C ARG A 420 -9.82 -7.28 35.35
N VAL A 421 -9.69 -6.22 36.17
CA VAL A 421 -9.34 -6.35 37.59
C VAL A 421 -10.40 -7.14 38.35
N LYS A 422 -11.69 -6.88 38.12
CA LYS A 422 -12.79 -7.65 38.73
C LYS A 422 -12.75 -9.14 38.35
N ARG A 423 -12.47 -9.46 37.07
CA ARG A 423 -12.35 -10.86 36.61
C ARG A 423 -11.13 -11.57 37.20
N ALA A 424 -10.00 -10.87 37.36
CA ALA A 424 -8.82 -11.44 37.99
C ALA A 424 -9.07 -11.77 39.47
N ARG A 425 -9.72 -10.84 40.21
CA ARG A 425 -10.10 -11.05 41.61
C ARG A 425 -11.17 -12.11 41.85
N ALA A 426 -11.98 -12.44 40.85
CA ALA A 426 -12.97 -13.51 40.93
C ALA A 426 -12.39 -14.90 40.61
N ARG A 427 -11.14 -14.96 40.13
CA ARG A 427 -10.40 -16.19 39.82
C ARG A 427 -9.30 -16.50 40.84
N SER A 428 -9.00 -15.55 41.72
CA SER A 428 -8.19 -15.72 42.94
C SER A 428 -9.13 -15.98 44.11
#